data_AF-A0A1H1AFK5-F1
#
_entry.id   AF-A0A1H1AFK5-F1
#
_cell.length_a   1.000
_cell.length_b   1.000
_cell.length_c   1.000
_cell.angle_alpha   90.00
_cell.angle_beta   90.00
_cell.angle_gamma   90.00
#
_symmetry.space_group_name_H-M   'P 1'
#
loop_
_entity.id
_entity.type
_entity.pdbx_description
1 polymer ?
#
loop_
_entity_poly.entity_id
_entity_poly.type
_entity_poly.pdbx_seq_one_letter_code
_entity_poly.pdbx_strand_id
1 'polypeptide(L)'
;MLRGFPPVVAADTHTLILGSFPGEASLAATQYYAHPRNQFWRLLGTVLGEAQLVELAYEERLRRVLAHGIGVWDVLAACEREGSLDAAIRNASPNDFASLRAHAPKLTKVCFNGKTAGRFAPVIGAAGYDTLVLPSSSPANAMLSFEQKLVLWRAVVE
;
A
#
# COMPACT_ATOMS: atom_id res chain seq x y z
N MET A 1 3.89 20.98 5.40
CA MET A 1 3.27 19.68 5.71
C MET A 1 2.79 19.02 4.42
N LEU A 2 3.22 17.80 4.16
CA LEU A 2 2.79 16.99 3.01
C LEU A 2 1.45 16.32 3.32
N ARG A 3 0.65 16.07 2.28
CA ARG A 3 -0.63 15.36 2.38
C ARG A 3 -0.61 14.08 1.56
N GLY A 4 -1.18 13.03 2.13
CA GLY A 4 -1.37 11.76 1.45
C GLY A 4 -2.55 11.82 0.47
N PHE A 5 -2.88 10.66 -0.08
CA PHE A 5 -3.96 10.49 -1.05
C PHE A 5 -5.19 9.85 -0.41
N PRO A 6 -6.38 9.99 -1.02
CA PRO A 6 -7.58 9.26 -0.59
C PRO A 6 -7.46 7.75 -0.87
N PRO A 7 -8.16 6.90 -0.11
CA PRO A 7 -8.12 5.45 -0.34
C PRO A 7 -8.65 5.12 -1.74
N VAL A 8 -7.96 4.22 -2.45
CA VAL A 8 -8.48 3.60 -3.66
C VAL A 8 -9.12 2.28 -3.24
N VAL A 9 -10.43 2.29 -3.08
CA VAL A 9 -11.25 1.16 -2.62
C VAL A 9 -12.59 1.15 -3.36
N ALA A 10 -13.23 -0.02 -3.37
CA ALA A 10 -14.57 -0.23 -3.89
C ALA A 10 -15.40 -1.08 -2.91
N ALA A 11 -16.71 -1.17 -3.15
CA ALA A 11 -17.62 -1.89 -2.26
C ALA A 11 -17.29 -3.39 -2.10
N ASP A 12 -16.64 -3.98 -3.11
CA ASP A 12 -16.19 -5.35 -3.17
C ASP A 12 -14.74 -5.57 -2.69
N THR A 13 -14.04 -4.51 -2.29
CA THR A 13 -12.70 -4.62 -1.73
C THR A 13 -12.71 -5.45 -0.44
N HIS A 14 -11.99 -6.58 -0.47
CA HIS A 14 -11.82 -7.48 0.67
C HIS A 14 -10.42 -7.41 1.30
N THR A 15 -9.43 -6.96 0.54
CA THR A 15 -8.04 -6.78 0.99
C THR A 15 -7.58 -5.36 0.72
N LEU A 16 -6.98 -4.69 1.72
CA LEU A 16 -6.40 -3.36 1.58
C LEU A 16 -4.89 -3.40 1.79
N ILE A 17 -4.11 -2.84 0.87
CA ILE A 17 -2.66 -2.69 1.04
C ILE A 17 -2.35 -1.26 1.50
N LEU A 18 -1.69 -1.13 2.65
CA LEU A 18 -1.31 0.13 3.26
C LEU A 18 0.20 0.36 3.17
N GLY A 19 0.61 1.40 2.44
CA GLY A 19 1.95 1.96 2.54
C GLY A 19 2.13 2.85 3.78
N SER A 20 3.34 3.40 3.95
CA SER A 20 3.64 4.37 5.02
C SER A 20 3.09 5.75 4.68
N PHE A 21 3.64 6.35 3.62
CA PHE A 21 3.25 7.65 3.08
C PHE A 21 3.77 7.78 1.63
N PRO A 22 3.07 8.45 0.71
CA PRO A 22 3.51 8.59 -0.68
C PRO A 22 4.91 9.22 -0.77
N GLY A 23 5.83 8.63 -1.53
CA GLY A 23 7.16 9.20 -1.83
C GLY A 23 7.09 10.45 -2.71
N GLU A 24 8.21 11.16 -2.91
CA GLU A 24 8.23 12.41 -3.72
C GLU A 24 7.73 12.19 -5.15
N ALA A 25 8.19 11.14 -5.82
CA ALA A 25 7.71 10.80 -7.17
C ALA A 25 6.20 10.50 -7.18
N SER A 26 5.70 9.88 -6.12
CA SER A 26 4.27 9.62 -5.95
C SER A 26 3.47 10.90 -5.75
N LEU A 27 3.93 11.79 -4.87
CA LEU A 27 3.34 13.11 -4.62
C LEU A 27 3.32 13.97 -5.89
N ALA A 28 4.44 14.03 -6.62
CA ALA A 28 4.55 14.79 -7.86
C ALA A 28 3.64 14.26 -8.96
N ALA A 29 3.50 12.93 -9.07
CA ALA A 29 2.63 12.31 -10.06
C ALA A 29 1.16 12.20 -9.61
N THR A 30 0.85 12.50 -8.34
CA THR A 30 -0.45 12.19 -7.71
C THR A 30 -0.88 10.73 -7.85
N GLN A 31 0.08 9.80 -7.68
CA GLN A 31 -0.10 8.37 -7.95
C GLN A 31 0.53 7.51 -6.86
N TYR A 32 -0.18 6.47 -6.40
CA TYR A 32 0.42 5.47 -5.52
C TYR A 32 1.56 4.73 -6.23
N TYR A 33 2.68 4.59 -5.51
CA TYR A 33 3.87 3.86 -5.95
C TYR A 33 4.39 4.25 -7.35
N ALA A 34 4.45 5.55 -7.64
CA ALA A 34 4.79 6.09 -8.96
C ALA A 34 6.29 6.01 -9.28
N HIS A 35 7.14 5.90 -8.27
CA HIS A 35 8.59 5.85 -8.47
C HIS A 35 8.97 4.63 -9.33
N PRO A 36 9.66 4.77 -10.48
CA PRO A 36 9.89 3.67 -11.44
C PRO A 36 10.62 2.45 -10.87
N ARG A 37 11.49 2.66 -9.88
CA ARG A 37 12.19 1.57 -9.16
C ARG A 37 11.38 0.94 -8.02
N ASN A 38 10.19 1.44 -7.71
CA ASN A 38 9.32 0.81 -6.73
C ASN A 38 8.74 -0.48 -7.30
N GLN A 39 8.89 -1.57 -6.55
CA GLN A 39 8.52 -2.91 -7.02
C GLN A 39 7.04 -3.24 -6.79
N PHE A 40 6.24 -2.32 -6.23
CA PHE A 40 4.84 -2.59 -5.83
C PHE A 40 4.01 -3.19 -6.97
N TRP A 41 3.91 -2.48 -8.10
CA TRP A 41 3.07 -2.91 -9.23
C TRP A 41 3.56 -4.22 -9.85
N ARG A 42 4.87 -4.47 -9.82
CA ARG A 42 5.46 -5.74 -10.27
C ARG A 42 5.13 -6.89 -9.33
N LEU A 43 5.33 -6.70 -8.03
CA LEU A 43 5.04 -7.70 -7.00
C LEU A 43 3.56 -8.07 -7.02
N LEU A 44 2.69 -7.05 -6.94
CA LEU A 44 1.25 -7.25 -6.91
C LEU A 44 0.74 -7.85 -8.23
N GLY A 45 1.21 -7.35 -9.37
CA GLY A 45 0.86 -7.92 -10.68
C GLY A 45 1.22 -9.41 -10.77
N THR A 46 2.43 -9.80 -10.37
CA THR A 46 2.81 -11.22 -10.36
C THR A 46 1.97 -12.06 -9.39
N VAL A 47 1.65 -11.54 -8.21
CA VAL A 47 0.79 -12.23 -7.23
C VAL A 47 -0.62 -12.46 -7.77
N LEU A 48 -1.15 -11.51 -8.55
CA LEU A 48 -2.50 -11.60 -9.14
C LEU A 48 -2.55 -12.34 -10.48
N GLY A 49 -1.43 -12.86 -10.98
CA GLY A 49 -1.36 -13.45 -12.31
C GLY A 49 -1.41 -12.42 -13.46
N GLU A 50 -1.30 -11.13 -13.17
CA GLU A 50 -1.24 -10.02 -14.12
C GLU A 50 0.17 -9.44 -14.19
N ALA A 51 1.15 -10.21 -14.66
CA ALA A 51 2.57 -9.78 -14.66
C ALA A 51 2.83 -8.46 -15.43
N GLN A 52 1.97 -8.12 -16.40
CA GLN A 52 2.05 -6.88 -17.19
C GLN A 52 1.39 -5.68 -16.50
N LEU A 53 0.85 -5.82 -15.28
CA LEU A 53 0.17 -4.74 -14.55
C LEU A 53 1.02 -3.46 -14.47
N VAL A 54 2.34 -3.59 -14.25
CA VAL A 54 3.25 -2.43 -14.15
C VAL A 54 3.33 -1.60 -15.45
N GLU A 55 3.06 -2.22 -16.59
CA GLU A 55 3.17 -1.60 -17.93
C GLU A 55 1.93 -0.77 -18.28
N LEU A 56 0.81 -1.02 -17.60
CA LEU A 56 -0.45 -0.32 -17.84
C LEU A 56 -0.37 1.15 -17.38
N ALA A 57 -1.25 1.99 -17.92
CA ALA A 57 -1.48 3.33 -17.38
C ALA A 57 -2.01 3.24 -15.93
N TYR A 58 -1.71 4.23 -15.09
CA TYR A 58 -2.03 4.18 -13.66
C TYR A 58 -3.50 3.90 -13.37
N GLU A 59 -4.43 4.59 -14.04
CA GLU A 59 -5.87 4.39 -13.87
C GLU A 59 -6.29 2.94 -14.19
N GLU A 60 -5.69 2.35 -15.23
CA GLU A 60 -5.94 0.97 -15.59
C GLU A 60 -5.35 0.00 -14.55
N ARG A 61 -4.19 0.31 -13.95
CA ARG A 61 -3.66 -0.48 -12.82
C ARG A 61 -4.63 -0.49 -11.67
N LEU A 62 -5.17 0.67 -11.28
CA LEU A 62 -6.16 0.80 -10.22
C LEU A 62 -7.42 -0.02 -10.52
N ARG A 63 -7.94 0.10 -11.74
CA ARG A 63 -9.12 -0.67 -12.17
C ARG A 63 -8.89 -2.18 -12.07
N ARG A 64 -7.71 -2.66 -12.48
CA ARG A 64 -7.33 -4.08 -12.39
C ARG A 64 -7.25 -4.55 -10.95
N VAL A 65 -6.51 -3.85 -10.07
CA VAL A 65 -6.38 -4.28 -8.67
C VAL A 65 -7.72 -4.24 -7.92
N LEU A 66 -8.57 -3.26 -8.20
CA LEU A 66 -9.93 -3.20 -7.64
C LEU A 66 -10.79 -4.36 -8.13
N ALA A 67 -10.67 -4.77 -9.40
CA ALA A 67 -11.38 -5.94 -9.93
C ALA A 67 -10.95 -7.27 -9.26
N HIS A 68 -9.76 -7.31 -8.65
CA HIS A 68 -9.30 -8.41 -7.80
C HIS A 68 -9.70 -8.23 -6.32
N GLY A 69 -10.54 -7.23 -5.99
CA GLY A 69 -10.93 -6.93 -4.61
C GLY A 69 -9.81 -6.33 -3.75
N ILE A 70 -8.77 -5.77 -4.39
CA ILE A 70 -7.61 -5.19 -3.70
C ILE A 70 -7.65 -3.66 -3.76
N GLY A 71 -7.71 -3.04 -2.58
CA GLY A 71 -7.57 -1.61 -2.39
C GLY A 71 -6.14 -1.18 -2.10
N VAL A 72 -5.85 0.11 -2.30
CA VAL A 72 -4.55 0.73 -2.04
C VAL A 72 -4.73 2.03 -1.25
N TRP A 73 -3.95 2.19 -0.18
CA TRP A 73 -3.87 3.42 0.58
C TRP A 73 -2.55 3.53 1.35
N ASP A 74 -2.44 4.49 2.27
CA ASP A 74 -1.31 4.67 3.18
C ASP A 74 -1.82 4.83 4.62
N VAL A 75 -0.97 4.55 5.61
CA VAL A 75 -1.34 4.70 7.02
C VAL A 75 -1.35 6.15 7.48
N LEU A 76 -0.57 7.03 6.85
CA LEU A 76 -0.45 8.45 7.23
C LEU A 76 -1.24 9.36 6.28
N ALA A 77 -2.09 10.20 6.85
CA ALA A 77 -2.83 11.26 6.13
C ALA A 77 -1.92 12.45 5.81
N ALA A 78 -1.01 12.78 6.71
CA ALA A 78 -0.12 13.92 6.59
C ALA A 78 1.14 13.75 7.43
N CYS A 79 2.22 14.40 7.02
CA CYS A 79 3.46 14.48 7.80
C CYS A 79 4.33 15.64 7.35
N GLU A 80 5.40 15.88 8.11
CA GLU A 80 6.58 16.60 7.63
C GLU A 80 7.65 15.58 7.26
N ARG A 81 8.18 15.69 6.04
CA ARG A 81 9.24 14.80 5.56
C ARG A 81 10.08 15.52 4.51
N GLU A 82 11.39 15.45 4.67
CA GLU A 82 12.35 15.80 3.63
C GLU A 82 12.75 14.52 2.89
N GLY A 83 12.75 14.57 1.55
CA GLY A 83 13.00 13.39 0.73
C GLY A 83 11.85 12.36 0.79
N SER A 84 12.20 11.13 0.44
CA SER A 84 11.25 10.02 0.32
C SER A 84 11.42 8.91 1.38
N LEU A 85 12.36 9.05 2.31
CA LEU A 85 12.66 8.01 3.30
C LEU A 85 11.72 8.09 4.51
N ASP A 86 11.15 6.96 4.91
CA ASP A 86 10.31 6.87 6.11
C ASP A 86 11.01 7.35 7.39
N ALA A 87 12.33 7.15 7.49
CA ALA A 87 13.13 7.60 8.63
C ALA A 87 13.12 9.14 8.83
N ALA A 88 12.78 9.89 7.79
CA ALA A 88 12.66 11.35 7.82
C ALA A 88 11.26 11.85 8.19
N ILE A 89 10.27 10.97 8.40
CA ILE A 89 8.90 11.35 8.77
C ILE A 89 8.88 11.94 10.18
N ARG A 90 8.27 13.12 10.32
CA ARG A 90 8.02 13.86 11.57
C ARG A 90 6.58 14.35 11.60
N ASN A 91 6.07 14.66 12.78
CA ASN A 91 4.75 15.29 12.98
C ASN A 91 3.63 14.62 12.16
N ALA A 92 3.59 13.29 12.22
CA ALA A 92 2.72 12.48 11.38
C ALA A 92 1.32 12.36 11.98
N SER A 93 0.30 12.50 11.11
CA SER A 93 -1.09 12.21 11.44
C SER A 93 -1.53 10.94 10.70
N PRO A 94 -2.12 9.95 11.39
CA PRO A 94 -2.68 8.77 10.73
C PRO A 94 -3.92 9.13 9.91
N ASN A 95 -4.25 8.27 8.95
CA ASN A 95 -5.53 8.27 8.25
C ASN A 95 -6.67 7.80 9.16
N ASP A 96 -7.90 8.21 8.83
CA ASP A 96 -9.10 7.74 9.51
C ASP A 96 -9.51 6.36 9.00
N PHE A 97 -9.04 5.32 9.70
CA PHE A 97 -9.38 3.94 9.37
C PHE A 97 -10.81 3.56 9.74
N ALA A 98 -11.50 4.31 10.61
CA ALA A 98 -12.89 4.01 10.96
C ALA A 98 -13.82 4.18 9.75
N SER A 99 -13.48 5.12 8.86
CA SER A 99 -14.21 5.36 7.62
C SER A 99 -14.11 4.22 6.59
N LEU A 100 -13.16 3.29 6.73
CA LEU A 100 -12.99 2.16 5.79
C LEU A 100 -14.22 1.26 5.72
N ARG A 101 -14.92 1.04 6.85
CA ARG A 101 -16.13 0.19 6.87
C ARG A 101 -17.25 0.72 5.97
N ALA A 102 -17.32 2.04 5.80
CA ALA A 102 -18.33 2.66 4.94
C ALA A 102 -17.98 2.51 3.46
N HIS A 103 -16.70 2.59 3.10
CA HIS A 103 -16.25 2.59 1.71
C HIS A 103 -15.91 1.18 1.17
N ALA A 104 -15.48 0.28 2.05
CA ALA A 104 -15.11 -1.10 1.76
C ALA A 104 -15.76 -2.04 2.80
N PRO A 105 -17.09 -2.25 2.73
CA PRO A 105 -17.83 -3.04 3.73
C PRO A 105 -17.42 -4.53 3.72
N LYS A 106 -16.81 -5.02 2.64
CA LYS A 106 -16.29 -6.40 2.54
C LYS A 106 -14.84 -6.54 3.02
N LEU A 107 -14.20 -5.46 3.48
CA LEU A 107 -12.81 -5.49 3.92
C LEU A 107 -12.66 -6.41 5.14
N THR A 108 -11.84 -7.44 4.99
CA THR A 108 -11.49 -8.36 6.07
C THR A 108 -10.00 -8.36 6.37
N LYS A 109 -9.15 -8.08 5.37
CA LYS A 109 -7.69 -8.20 5.47
C LYS A 109 -6.97 -6.89 5.15
N VAL A 110 -5.98 -6.54 5.96
CA VAL A 110 -5.12 -5.37 5.78
C VAL A 110 -3.65 -5.78 5.73
N CYS A 111 -3.02 -5.52 4.60
CA CYS A 111 -1.62 -5.83 4.33
C CYS A 111 -0.76 -4.56 4.43
N PHE A 112 0.24 -4.54 5.30
CA PHE A 112 1.12 -3.39 5.51
C PHE A 112 2.41 -3.54 4.69
N ASN A 113 2.65 -2.63 3.76
CA ASN A 113 3.84 -2.60 2.92
C ASN A 113 5.02 -1.96 3.67
N GLY A 114 5.74 -2.76 4.45
CA GLY A 114 6.93 -2.36 5.19
C GLY A 114 6.69 -2.10 6.68
N LYS A 115 7.80 -2.07 7.44
CA LYS A 115 7.78 -1.97 8.91
C LYS A 115 7.14 -0.69 9.43
N THR A 116 7.32 0.44 8.75
CA THR A 116 6.75 1.73 9.15
C THR A 116 5.22 1.66 9.16
N ALA A 117 4.62 1.15 8.06
CA ALA A 117 3.19 0.90 7.97
C ALA A 117 2.75 -0.16 8.98
N GLY A 118 3.53 -1.25 9.13
CA GLY A 118 3.23 -2.36 10.03
C GLY A 118 3.11 -1.99 11.51
N ARG A 119 3.60 -0.82 11.94
CA ARG A 119 3.37 -0.31 13.31
C ARG A 119 1.88 -0.13 13.65
N PHE A 120 1.03 0.03 12.63
CA PHE A 120 -0.43 0.16 12.79
C PHE A 120 -1.15 -1.19 12.86
N ALA A 121 -0.48 -2.32 12.60
CA ALA A 121 -1.09 -3.64 12.60
C ALA A 121 -1.82 -3.97 13.91
N PRO A 122 -1.28 -3.71 15.12
CA PRO A 122 -2.02 -4.02 16.35
C PRO A 122 -3.34 -3.26 16.50
N VAL A 123 -3.37 -1.98 16.11
CA VAL A 123 -4.58 -1.13 16.21
C VAL A 123 -5.63 -1.57 15.20
N ILE A 124 -5.21 -1.85 13.96
CA ILE A 124 -6.10 -2.34 12.90
C ILE A 124 -6.60 -3.76 13.21
N GLY A 125 -5.75 -4.61 13.78
CA GLY A 125 -6.13 -5.95 14.25
C GLY A 125 -7.13 -5.89 15.39
N ALA A 126 -6.95 -4.99 16.36
CA ALA A 126 -7.93 -4.75 17.43
C ALA A 126 -9.27 -4.22 16.91
N ALA A 127 -9.28 -3.57 15.73
CA ALA A 127 -10.50 -3.20 15.04
C ALA A 127 -11.18 -4.37 14.31
N GLY A 128 -10.63 -5.59 14.35
CA GLY A 128 -11.25 -6.81 13.83
C GLY A 128 -10.89 -7.15 12.38
N TYR A 129 -9.77 -6.63 11.87
CA TYR A 129 -9.23 -7.00 10.56
C TYR A 129 -8.07 -7.98 10.70
N ASP A 130 -7.95 -8.92 9.77
CA ASP A 130 -6.77 -9.75 9.64
C ASP A 130 -5.59 -8.89 9.17
N THR A 131 -4.45 -8.94 9.86
CA THR A 131 -3.31 -8.09 9.54
C THR A 131 -2.10 -8.89 9.07
N LEU A 132 -1.50 -8.44 7.96
CA LEU A 132 -0.28 -9.03 7.40
C LEU A 132 0.79 -7.95 7.21
N VAL A 133 1.99 -8.13 7.75
CA VAL A 133 3.11 -7.19 7.51
C VAL A 133 4.05 -7.76 6.46
N LEU A 134 4.14 -7.05 5.32
CA LEU A 134 4.94 -7.42 4.16
C LEU A 134 6.31 -6.72 4.17
N PRO A 135 7.33 -7.27 3.49
CA PRO A 135 8.56 -6.54 3.20
C PRO A 135 8.25 -5.35 2.29
N SER A 136 8.92 -4.21 2.52
CA SER A 136 8.68 -3.01 1.72
C SER A 136 9.03 -3.22 0.25
N SER A 137 8.14 -2.76 -0.64
CA SER A 137 8.32 -2.72 -2.09
C SER A 137 9.26 -1.59 -2.57
N SER A 138 9.64 -0.68 -1.66
CA SER A 138 10.54 0.44 -1.96
C SER A 138 11.94 -0.06 -2.37
N PRO A 139 12.62 0.64 -3.29
CA PRO A 139 14.02 0.33 -3.62
C PRO A 139 14.96 0.54 -2.43
N ALA A 140 14.57 1.32 -1.42
CA ALA A 140 15.35 1.50 -0.19
C ALA A 140 15.45 0.20 0.63
N ASN A 141 14.50 -0.74 0.46
CA ASN A 141 14.57 -2.06 1.05
C ASN A 141 15.36 -3.01 0.14
N ALA A 142 16.68 -2.83 0.12
CA ALA A 142 17.63 -3.63 -0.68
C ALA A 142 18.08 -4.93 0.02
N MET A 143 17.63 -5.18 1.26
CA MET A 143 17.98 -6.40 2.02
C MET A 143 17.41 -7.69 1.40
N LEU A 144 16.30 -7.59 0.66
CA LEU A 144 15.64 -8.72 0.02
C LEU A 144 15.61 -8.52 -1.50
N SER A 145 15.91 -9.58 -2.24
CA SER A 145 15.72 -9.63 -3.69
C SER A 145 14.24 -9.56 -4.06
N PHE A 146 13.94 -9.28 -5.34
CA PHE A 146 12.56 -9.31 -5.83
C PHE A 146 11.89 -10.66 -5.58
N GLU A 147 12.58 -11.77 -5.89
CA GLU A 147 12.04 -13.13 -5.70
C GLU A 147 11.75 -13.43 -4.22
N GLN A 148 12.64 -13.01 -3.31
CA GLN A 148 12.43 -13.18 -1.87
C GLN A 148 11.22 -12.36 -1.37
N LYS A 149 11.04 -11.14 -1.89
CA LYS A 149 9.84 -10.35 -1.60
C LYS A 149 8.60 -11.05 -2.17
N LEU A 150 8.67 -11.54 -3.40
CA LEU A 150 7.55 -12.18 -4.09
C LEU A 150 7.01 -13.38 -3.30
N VAL A 151 7.88 -14.23 -2.75
CA VAL A 151 7.46 -15.35 -1.89
C VAL A 151 6.59 -14.87 -0.73
N LEU A 152 6.99 -13.80 -0.04
CA LEU A 152 6.23 -13.24 1.08
C LEU A 152 4.97 -12.49 0.63
N TRP A 153 5.00 -11.87 -0.55
CA TRP A 153 3.87 -11.14 -1.11
C TRP A 153 2.74 -12.06 -1.61
N ARG A 154 3.01 -13.34 -1.88
CA ARG A 154 1.96 -14.33 -2.22
C ARG A 154 0.92 -14.48 -1.11
N ALA A 155 1.31 -14.29 0.14
CA ALA A 155 0.39 -14.28 1.28
C ALA A 155 -0.68 -13.18 1.23
N VAL A 156 -0.63 -12.23 0.26
CA VAL A 156 -1.71 -11.26 0.04
C VAL A 156 -3.01 -11.95 -0.40
N VAL A 157 -2.92 -12.97 -1.26
CA VAL A 157 -4.07 -13.66 -1.88
C VAL A 157 -4.41 -15.00 -1.23
N GLU A 158 -3.64 -15.42 -0.22
CA GLU A 158 -3.96 -16.54 0.68
C GLU A 158 -5.06 -16.17 1.67
#